data_AF-A0A3D5ACW2-F1
#
_entry.id   AF-A0A3D5ACW2-F1
#
_cell.length_a   1.000
_cell.length_b   1.000
_cell.length_c   1.000
_cell.angle_alpha   90.00
_cell.angle_beta   90.00
_cell.angle_gamma   90.00
#
_symmetry.space_group_name_H-M   'P 1'
#
loop_
_entity.id
_entity.type
_entity.pdbx_description
1 polymer ?
#
loop_
_entity_poly.entity_id
_entity_poly.type
_entity_poly.pdbx_seq_one_letter_code
_entity_poly.pdbx_strand_id
1 'polypeptide(L)'
;MSQIKKGNIVRLGFDFIPPAFIPKGKDENHQRFEQNARSDYRSLTLEEIVVLIENGNRADSWEHILVCDPFIPHQIRHNNFFGLVRIGAMEPIYLEYRNLKLESGIYNSTIVSCDIGDAVAIHHVRYMSHFIIGNDVILSNISEMETSSTAKFGNGILREGESEDLRIALELCNENGVRSILPFDGMQAADAYLWTRNRQDLQLQNRFKEITEKRFSKTRGSYSVIGDRCIIKNSQNIKNVNIGSDAYIKGINKL
;
A
#
# COMPACT_ATOMS: atom_id res chain seq x y z
N MET A 1 -15.26 -24.67 -3.65
CA MET A 1 -15.10 -24.69 -2.19
C MET A 1 -14.04 -23.69 -1.81
N SER A 2 -14.35 -22.73 -0.93
CA SER A 2 -13.35 -21.78 -0.43
C SER A 2 -12.32 -22.53 0.41
N GLN A 3 -11.05 -22.52 0.01
CA GLN A 3 -9.97 -23.14 0.79
C GLN A 3 -9.52 -22.17 1.88
N ILE A 4 -9.95 -22.40 3.13
CA ILE A 4 -9.49 -21.63 4.29
C ILE A 4 -8.14 -22.19 4.72
N LYS A 5 -7.09 -21.37 4.65
CA LYS A 5 -5.76 -21.71 5.19
C LYS A 5 -5.69 -21.27 6.66
N LYS A 6 -5.19 -22.14 7.54
CA LYS A 6 -4.90 -21.82 8.93
C LYS A 6 -3.40 -21.58 9.09
N GLY A 7 -3.02 -20.54 9.82
CA GLY A 7 -1.64 -20.18 10.12
C GLY A 7 -1.47 -19.82 11.59
N ASN A 8 -0.21 -19.70 12.03
CA ASN A 8 0.10 -19.20 13.37
C ASN A 8 -0.07 -17.67 13.41
N ILE A 9 -0.66 -17.14 14.48
CA ILE A 9 -0.88 -15.68 14.64
C ILE A 9 0.42 -14.87 14.57
N VAL A 10 1.54 -15.44 15.01
CA VAL A 10 2.87 -14.78 14.96
C VAL A 10 3.35 -14.57 13.51
N ARG A 11 2.77 -15.28 12.54
CA ARG A 11 3.09 -15.11 11.10
C ARG A 11 2.11 -14.18 10.37
N LEU A 12 1.16 -13.54 11.06
CA LEU A 12 0.10 -12.74 10.41
C LEU A 12 0.65 -11.57 9.59
N GLY A 13 1.70 -10.91 10.07
CA GLY A 13 2.37 -9.81 9.36
C GLY A 13 3.54 -10.23 8.47
N PHE A 14 3.78 -11.52 8.29
CA PHE A 14 4.93 -12.07 7.56
C PHE A 14 4.46 -12.98 6.42
N ASP A 15 5.40 -13.53 5.65
CA ASP A 15 5.12 -14.39 4.49
C ASP A 15 4.37 -13.67 3.36
N PHE A 16 4.62 -12.36 3.22
CA PHE A 16 3.99 -11.53 2.19
C PHE A 16 4.38 -11.98 0.79
N ILE A 17 5.68 -12.24 0.60
CA ILE A 17 6.23 -12.79 -0.63
C ILE A 17 6.49 -14.29 -0.41
N PRO A 18 5.94 -15.19 -1.23
CA PRO A 18 6.27 -16.60 -1.13
C PRO A 18 7.78 -16.80 -1.32
N PRO A 19 8.46 -17.65 -0.52
CA PRO A 19 9.93 -17.78 -0.54
C PRO A 19 10.55 -18.04 -1.91
N ALA A 20 9.83 -18.74 -2.81
CA ALA A 20 10.28 -19.02 -4.17
C ALA A 20 10.47 -17.76 -5.05
N PHE A 21 9.82 -16.64 -4.69
CA PHE A 21 9.88 -15.38 -5.43
C PHE A 21 10.71 -14.30 -4.70
N ILE A 22 11.42 -14.67 -3.63
CA ILE A 22 12.35 -13.77 -2.94
C ILE A 22 13.73 -13.91 -3.62
N PRO A 23 14.35 -12.79 -4.08
CA PRO A 23 15.67 -12.85 -4.70
C PRO A 23 16.73 -13.36 -3.72
N LYS A 24 17.77 -14.03 -4.25
CA LYS A 24 18.88 -14.55 -3.44
C LYS A 24 19.54 -13.43 -2.64
N GLY A 25 19.72 -13.65 -1.32
CA GLY A 25 20.35 -12.70 -0.41
C GLY A 25 19.46 -11.53 0.04
N LYS A 26 18.18 -11.53 -0.35
CA LYS A 26 17.18 -10.55 0.11
C LYS A 26 16.14 -11.23 1.01
N ASP A 27 15.40 -10.42 1.77
CA ASP A 27 14.23 -10.85 2.55
C ASP A 27 12.92 -10.37 1.90
N GLU A 28 11.78 -10.59 2.56
CA GLU A 28 10.48 -10.14 2.05
C GLU A 28 10.28 -8.62 2.04
N ASN A 29 11.09 -7.88 2.82
CA ASN A 29 10.98 -6.42 2.97
C ASN A 29 11.82 -5.64 1.96
N HIS A 30 12.61 -6.32 1.11
CA HIS A 30 13.51 -5.62 0.19
C HIS A 30 12.83 -4.58 -0.71
N GLN A 31 11.64 -4.88 -1.27
CA GLN A 31 10.88 -3.89 -2.06
C GLN A 31 10.39 -2.74 -1.20
N ARG A 32 9.93 -3.02 0.03
CA ARG A 32 9.49 -2.01 0.99
C ARG A 32 10.61 -1.02 1.30
N PHE A 33 11.83 -1.49 1.55
CA PHE A 33 12.97 -0.62 1.84
C PHE A 33 13.51 0.11 0.61
N GLU A 34 13.34 -0.46 -0.60
CA GLU A 34 13.57 0.27 -1.86
C GLU A 34 12.53 1.40 -2.07
N GLN A 35 11.26 1.17 -1.71
CA GLN A 35 10.19 2.18 -1.82
C GLN A 35 10.26 3.26 -0.74
N ASN A 36 10.70 2.91 0.46
CA ASN A 36 10.88 3.82 1.58
C ASN A 36 12.21 3.53 2.30
N ALA A 37 13.25 4.22 1.83
CA ALA A 37 14.63 4.09 2.29
C ALA A 37 14.93 4.81 3.63
N ARG A 38 13.91 5.33 4.29
CA ARG A 38 14.02 6.02 5.58
C ARG A 38 14.64 5.09 6.65
N SER A 39 15.58 5.63 7.43
CA SER A 39 16.46 4.85 8.32
C SER A 39 16.66 5.45 9.73
N ASP A 40 16.04 6.58 10.03
CA ASP A 40 16.03 7.27 11.34
C ASP A 40 15.06 6.65 12.36
N TYR A 41 14.76 5.36 12.19
CA TYR A 41 13.91 4.62 13.11
C TYR A 41 14.73 4.01 14.25
N ARG A 42 14.18 4.06 15.46
CA ARG A 42 14.70 3.38 16.65
C ARG A 42 13.68 2.39 17.21
N SER A 43 14.14 1.47 18.05
CA SER A 43 13.27 0.63 18.85
C SER A 43 12.52 1.45 19.92
N LEU A 44 11.36 0.95 20.33
CA LEU A 44 10.65 1.47 21.49
C LEU A 44 11.45 1.27 22.77
N THR A 45 11.36 2.24 23.68
CA THR A 45 11.82 2.12 25.06
C THR A 45 10.81 1.33 25.90
N LEU A 46 11.24 0.84 27.08
CA LEU A 46 10.34 0.08 27.96
C LEU A 46 9.19 0.96 28.47
N GLU A 47 9.47 2.22 28.77
CA GLU A 47 8.48 3.20 29.21
C GLU A 47 7.42 3.45 28.14
N GLU A 48 7.84 3.60 26.88
CA GLU A 48 6.91 3.75 25.74
C GLU A 48 6.04 2.51 25.55
N ILE A 49 6.61 1.31 25.67
CA ILE A 49 5.87 0.05 25.56
C ILE A 49 4.79 -0.05 26.64
N VAL A 50 5.12 0.28 27.90
CA VAL A 50 4.16 0.26 29.00
C VAL A 50 2.98 1.18 28.69
N VAL A 51 3.25 2.40 28.25
CA VAL A 51 2.21 3.36 27.87
C VAL A 51 1.36 2.86 26.71
N LEU A 52 1.98 2.25 25.68
CA LEU A 52 1.23 1.68 24.55
C LEU A 52 0.28 0.56 25.01
N ILE A 53 0.72 -0.31 25.92
CA ILE A 53 -0.10 -1.37 26.50
C ILE A 53 -1.27 -0.78 27.32
N GLU A 54 -0.99 0.21 28.17
CA GLU A 54 -2.02 0.89 28.98
C GLU A 54 -3.07 1.60 28.12
N ASN A 55 -2.66 2.16 26.98
CA ASN A 55 -3.54 2.73 25.96
C ASN A 55 -4.36 1.68 25.19
N GLY A 56 -4.28 0.40 25.58
CA GLY A 56 -5.02 -0.70 24.99
C GLY A 56 -4.52 -1.12 23.63
N ASN A 57 -3.27 -0.80 23.27
CA ASN A 57 -2.66 -1.32 22.05
C ASN A 57 -2.13 -2.74 22.28
N ARG A 58 -2.06 -3.51 21.20
CA ARG A 58 -1.49 -4.86 21.16
C ARG A 58 -0.52 -4.97 20.00
N ALA A 59 0.54 -5.74 20.18
CA ALA A 59 1.47 -6.10 19.13
C ALA A 59 1.77 -7.59 19.19
N ASP A 60 2.07 -8.22 18.06
CA ASP A 60 2.65 -9.57 18.01
C ASP A 60 4.08 -9.60 18.58
N SER A 61 4.86 -8.56 18.31
CA SER A 61 6.13 -8.27 18.98
C SER A 61 6.42 -6.77 18.95
N TRP A 62 6.73 -6.19 20.11
CA TRP A 62 7.12 -4.78 20.22
C TRP A 62 8.48 -4.50 19.56
N GLU A 63 9.32 -5.52 19.35
CA GLU A 63 10.61 -5.39 18.64
C GLU A 63 10.41 -5.04 17.15
N HIS A 64 9.24 -5.37 16.59
CA HIS A 64 8.90 -5.07 15.21
C HIS A 64 8.22 -3.70 15.05
N ILE A 65 8.04 -2.95 16.13
CA ILE A 65 7.49 -1.60 16.09
C ILE A 65 8.66 -0.63 16.23
N LEU A 66 8.95 0.07 15.15
CA LEU A 66 10.03 1.06 15.10
C LEU A 66 9.44 2.46 14.99
N VAL A 67 10.06 3.42 15.65
CA VAL A 67 9.55 4.79 15.78
C VAL A 67 10.63 5.83 15.48
N CYS A 68 10.25 6.99 14.99
CA CYS A 68 11.12 8.16 14.88
C CYS A 68 10.85 9.14 16.02
N ASP A 69 11.87 9.92 16.39
CA ASP A 69 11.73 10.99 17.38
C ASP A 69 11.25 12.30 16.73
N PRO A 70 10.40 13.08 17.42
CA PRO A 70 9.74 12.75 18.68
C PRO A 70 8.64 11.68 18.52
N PHE A 71 8.59 10.72 19.45
CA PHE A 71 7.51 9.74 19.54
C PHE A 71 6.58 10.07 20.71
N ILE A 72 5.27 10.04 20.50
CA ILE A 72 4.26 10.40 21.51
C ILE A 72 3.31 9.21 21.71
N PRO A 73 3.64 8.24 22.59
CA PRO A 73 2.85 7.03 22.79
C PRO A 73 1.39 7.29 23.19
N HIS A 74 1.11 8.42 23.85
CA HIS A 74 -0.23 8.84 24.26
C HIS A 74 -1.20 9.11 23.11
N GLN A 75 -0.69 9.33 21.90
CA GLN A 75 -1.48 9.52 20.67
C GLN A 75 -1.67 8.20 19.89
N ILE A 76 -1.29 7.07 20.47
CA ILE A 76 -1.50 5.74 19.89
C ILE A 76 -2.42 4.96 20.83
N ARG A 77 -3.67 4.68 20.44
CA ARG A 77 -4.67 4.04 21.31
C ARG A 77 -5.53 2.98 20.62
N HIS A 78 -5.79 1.90 21.34
CA HIS A 78 -6.70 0.81 20.92
C HIS A 78 -6.38 0.22 19.53
N ASN A 79 -5.10 0.08 19.21
CA ASN A 79 -4.67 -0.50 17.94
C ASN A 79 -4.17 -1.94 18.10
N ASN A 80 -4.18 -2.69 17.00
CA ASN A 80 -3.50 -3.96 16.89
C ASN A 80 -2.40 -3.86 15.82
N PHE A 81 -1.16 -4.14 16.20
CA PHE A 81 0.00 -4.13 15.32
C PHE A 81 0.49 -5.55 15.04
N PHE A 82 0.84 -5.82 13.79
CA PHE A 82 1.39 -7.11 13.36
C PHE A 82 2.51 -6.92 12.35
N GLY A 83 3.55 -7.75 12.45
CA GLY A 83 4.74 -7.64 11.60
C GLY A 83 5.50 -6.33 11.82
N LEU A 84 6.35 -5.98 10.86
CA LEU A 84 7.19 -4.79 10.96
C LEU A 84 6.37 -3.52 10.70
N VAL A 85 6.14 -2.70 11.72
CA VAL A 85 5.46 -1.40 11.60
C VAL A 85 6.44 -0.28 11.93
N ARG A 86 6.60 0.67 11.00
CA ARG A 86 7.50 1.82 11.16
C ARG A 86 6.68 3.09 11.25
N ILE A 87 6.79 3.83 12.35
CA ILE A 87 6.00 5.04 12.63
C ILE A 87 6.93 6.25 12.60
N GLY A 88 6.59 7.26 11.81
CA GLY A 88 7.32 8.52 11.72
C GLY A 88 7.23 9.36 12.99
N ALA A 89 7.82 10.55 12.91
CA ALA A 89 7.79 11.53 13.97
C ALA A 89 6.36 12.01 14.23
N MET A 90 6.04 12.21 15.50
CA MET A 90 4.71 12.58 15.97
C MET A 90 4.70 14.00 16.52
N GLU A 91 3.57 14.66 16.37
CA GLU A 91 3.36 16.00 16.93
C GLU A 91 2.02 16.06 17.66
N PRO A 92 1.92 16.80 18.78
CA PRO A 92 0.68 16.97 19.55
C PRO A 92 -0.24 18.00 18.88
N ILE A 93 -0.55 17.77 17.60
CA ILE A 93 -1.34 18.64 16.73
C ILE A 93 -2.63 17.94 16.28
N TYR A 94 -3.49 18.67 15.58
CA TYR A 94 -4.58 18.10 14.80
C TYR A 94 -4.36 18.39 13.32
N LEU A 95 -4.78 17.47 12.46
CA LEU A 95 -4.91 17.70 11.03
C LEU A 95 -6.34 18.13 10.72
N GLU A 96 -6.46 19.17 9.89
CA GLU A 96 -7.75 19.70 9.46
C GLU A 96 -7.84 19.74 7.93
N TYR A 97 -8.92 19.19 7.39
CA TYR A 97 -9.27 19.40 6.01
C TYR A 97 -10.77 19.63 5.86
N ARG A 98 -11.13 20.86 5.47
CA ARG A 98 -12.51 21.38 5.55
C ARG A 98 -13.03 21.21 7.00
N ASN A 99 -14.30 20.88 7.19
CA ASN A 99 -14.90 20.72 8.51
C ASN A 99 -14.51 19.41 9.24
N LEU A 100 -13.49 18.67 8.78
CA LEU A 100 -12.99 17.48 9.47
C LEU A 100 -11.70 17.84 10.20
N LYS A 101 -11.74 17.76 11.53
CA LYS A 101 -10.59 17.92 12.42
C LYS A 101 -10.33 16.59 13.12
N LEU A 102 -9.11 16.08 13.04
CA LEU A 102 -8.68 14.86 13.72
C LEU A 102 -7.35 15.11 14.40
N GLU A 103 -7.23 14.68 15.66
CA GLU A 103 -5.94 14.65 16.34
C GLU A 103 -4.95 13.77 15.58
N SER A 104 -3.69 14.21 15.51
CA SER A 104 -2.59 13.40 15.03
C SER A 104 -2.44 12.16 15.92
N GLY A 105 -2.06 11.04 15.32
CA GLY A 105 -1.95 9.73 15.96
C GLY A 105 -2.70 8.61 15.25
N ILE A 106 -2.69 7.44 15.88
CA ILE A 106 -3.29 6.21 15.36
C ILE A 106 -4.28 5.69 16.39
N TYR A 107 -5.54 5.55 15.99
CA TYR A 107 -6.64 5.23 16.89
C TYR A 107 -7.55 4.16 16.30
N ASN A 108 -7.93 3.18 17.12
CA ASN A 108 -8.93 2.16 16.81
C ASN A 108 -8.69 1.43 15.47
N SER A 109 -7.43 1.10 15.17
CA SER A 109 -7.02 0.56 13.87
C SER A 109 -6.21 -0.73 13.97
N THR A 110 -6.29 -1.57 12.94
CA THR A 110 -5.41 -2.75 12.80
C THR A 110 -4.38 -2.49 11.71
N ILE A 111 -3.10 -2.51 12.07
CA ILE A 111 -1.99 -2.17 11.20
C ILE A 111 -1.09 -3.39 11.03
N VAL A 112 -0.88 -3.81 9.78
CA VAL A 112 -0.10 -5.00 9.44
C VAL A 112 1.01 -4.61 8.46
N SER A 113 2.26 -4.76 8.88
CA SER A 113 3.44 -4.51 8.05
C SER A 113 3.36 -3.22 7.23
N CYS A 114 3.29 -2.07 7.90
CA CYS A 114 3.13 -0.75 7.26
C CYS A 114 4.25 0.22 7.62
N ASP A 115 4.50 1.18 6.73
CA ASP A 115 5.24 2.39 7.04
C ASP A 115 4.27 3.55 7.14
N ILE A 116 4.43 4.34 8.20
CA ILE A 116 3.58 5.47 8.52
C ILE A 116 4.48 6.69 8.61
N GLY A 117 4.17 7.73 7.82
CA GLY A 117 4.91 8.98 7.79
C GLY A 117 4.71 9.84 9.03
N ASP A 118 5.25 11.05 8.96
CA ASP A 118 5.21 12.02 10.04
C ASP A 118 3.83 12.66 10.16
N ALA A 119 3.45 13.00 11.39
CA ALA A 119 2.27 13.80 11.71
C ALA A 119 0.98 13.33 11.02
N VAL A 120 0.70 12.03 11.00
CA VAL A 120 -0.51 11.46 10.39
C VAL A 120 -1.70 11.39 11.36
N ALA A 121 -2.93 11.36 10.84
CA ALA A 121 -4.13 11.02 11.59
C ALA A 121 -4.80 9.78 10.99
N ILE A 122 -4.61 8.62 11.63
CA ILE A 122 -5.22 7.35 11.23
C ILE A 122 -6.28 6.96 12.27
N HIS A 123 -7.55 7.10 11.91
CA HIS A 123 -8.67 6.95 12.82
C HIS A 123 -9.65 5.90 12.28
N HIS A 124 -9.90 4.83 13.04
CA HIS A 124 -10.90 3.82 12.70
C HIS A 124 -10.66 3.16 11.33
N VAL A 125 -9.39 2.91 10.98
CA VAL A 125 -9.04 2.08 9.82
C VAL A 125 -9.04 0.64 10.29
N ARG A 126 -10.14 -0.08 10.01
CA ARG A 126 -10.40 -1.39 10.66
C ARG A 126 -9.32 -2.42 10.33
N TYR A 127 -8.74 -2.35 9.13
CA TYR A 127 -7.63 -3.18 8.68
C TYR A 127 -6.81 -2.46 7.61
N MET A 128 -5.51 -2.28 7.85
CA MET A 128 -4.53 -1.75 6.89
C MET A 128 -3.31 -2.66 6.81
N SER A 129 -2.95 -3.11 5.61
CA SER A 129 -1.93 -4.12 5.39
C SER A 129 -1.04 -3.80 4.19
N HIS A 130 0.28 -3.74 4.41
CA HIS A 130 1.31 -3.51 3.38
C HIS A 130 1.14 -2.16 2.66
N PHE A 131 1.07 -1.08 3.44
CA PHE A 131 1.01 0.30 2.95
C PHE A 131 2.23 1.10 3.38
N ILE A 132 2.63 2.05 2.53
CA ILE A 132 3.54 3.14 2.85
C ILE A 132 2.72 4.42 2.80
N ILE A 133 2.55 5.05 3.95
CA ILE A 133 1.81 6.29 4.12
C ILE A 133 2.80 7.44 4.24
N GLY A 134 2.60 8.49 3.44
CA GLY A 134 3.38 9.73 3.50
C GLY A 134 3.05 10.59 4.72
N ASN A 135 3.54 11.82 4.70
CA ASN A 135 3.42 12.74 5.82
C ASN A 135 2.10 13.53 5.77
N ASP A 136 1.63 14.01 6.92
CA ASP A 136 0.43 14.87 7.02
C ASP A 136 -0.84 14.24 6.43
N VAL A 137 -0.96 12.91 6.50
CA VAL A 137 -2.07 12.16 5.89
C VAL A 137 -3.23 11.99 6.86
N ILE A 138 -4.46 12.20 6.39
CA ILE A 138 -5.69 11.89 7.10
C ILE A 138 -6.32 10.62 6.52
N LEU A 139 -6.36 9.54 7.31
CA LEU A 139 -7.13 8.32 7.03
C LEU A 139 -8.22 8.14 8.07
N SER A 140 -9.49 8.15 7.66
CA SER A 140 -10.61 8.08 8.61
C SER A 140 -11.73 7.15 8.17
N ASN A 141 -12.13 6.24 9.07
CA ASN A 141 -13.27 5.34 8.90
C ASN A 141 -13.19 4.54 7.59
N ILE A 142 -12.08 3.82 7.42
CA ILE A 142 -11.84 2.95 6.27
C ILE A 142 -12.01 1.50 6.71
N SER A 143 -12.80 0.71 5.98
CA SER A 143 -13.04 -0.68 6.39
C SER A 143 -11.84 -1.58 6.09
N GLU A 144 -11.23 -1.47 4.91
CA GLU A 144 -10.14 -2.35 4.50
C GLU A 144 -9.18 -1.65 3.54
N MET A 145 -7.89 -1.73 3.84
CA MET A 145 -6.79 -1.30 3.00
C MET A 145 -5.80 -2.46 2.88
N GLU A 146 -5.65 -3.05 1.70
CA GLU A 146 -4.80 -4.24 1.51
C GLU A 146 -3.97 -4.13 0.24
N THR A 147 -2.69 -4.48 0.33
CA THR A 147 -1.84 -4.72 -0.84
C THR A 147 -1.55 -6.20 -0.99
N SER A 148 -1.66 -6.72 -2.20
CA SER A 148 -1.21 -8.06 -2.55
C SER A 148 0.26 -8.03 -2.98
N SER A 149 1.02 -9.09 -2.72
CA SER A 149 2.41 -9.18 -3.20
C SER A 149 2.53 -9.23 -4.72
N THR A 150 1.43 -9.48 -5.45
CA THR A 150 1.38 -9.35 -6.91
C THR A 150 0.74 -8.05 -7.41
N ALA A 151 0.58 -7.03 -6.55
CA ALA A 151 0.00 -5.75 -6.92
C ALA A 151 0.66 -5.14 -8.17
N LYS A 152 -0.16 -4.63 -9.08
CA LYS A 152 0.29 -4.01 -10.36
C LYS A 152 0.03 -2.52 -10.42
N PHE A 153 -0.74 -1.98 -9.47
CA PHE A 153 -1.08 -0.56 -9.38
C PHE A 153 -1.65 0.01 -10.69
N GLY A 154 -2.55 -0.75 -11.33
CA GLY A 154 -3.16 -0.38 -12.60
C GLY A 154 -2.35 -0.68 -13.87
N ASN A 155 -1.10 -1.14 -13.76
CA ASN A 155 -0.28 -1.50 -14.90
C ASN A 155 -0.65 -2.88 -15.48
N GLY A 156 -0.74 -2.99 -16.80
CA GLY A 156 -1.04 -4.21 -17.57
C GLY A 156 0.14 -5.17 -17.69
N ILE A 157 0.98 -5.23 -16.67
CA ILE A 157 2.14 -6.12 -16.59
C ILE A 157 1.81 -7.41 -15.82
N LEU A 158 2.68 -8.39 -15.92
CA LEU A 158 2.63 -9.60 -15.08
C LEU A 158 3.78 -9.59 -14.09
N ARG A 159 3.48 -10.03 -12.87
CA ARG A 159 4.48 -10.36 -11.86
C ARG A 159 5.02 -11.77 -12.12
N GLU A 160 6.22 -12.04 -11.63
CA GLU A 160 6.88 -13.33 -11.78
C GLU A 160 5.95 -14.47 -11.32
N GLY A 161 5.80 -15.53 -12.12
CA GLY A 161 4.93 -16.68 -11.81
C GLY A 161 3.42 -16.45 -11.98
N GLU A 162 2.98 -15.30 -12.46
CA GLU A 162 1.58 -15.12 -12.89
C GLU A 162 1.37 -15.63 -14.33
N SER A 163 0.17 -16.14 -14.59
CA SER A 163 -0.28 -16.56 -15.91
C SER A 163 -0.90 -15.39 -16.70
N GLU A 164 -0.96 -15.54 -18.04
CA GLU A 164 -1.38 -14.46 -18.95
C GLU A 164 -2.86 -14.07 -18.78
N ASP A 165 -3.71 -14.96 -18.28
CA ASP A 165 -5.13 -14.69 -17.97
C ASP A 165 -5.33 -13.67 -16.84
N LEU A 166 -4.33 -13.45 -15.99
CA LEU A 166 -4.34 -12.43 -14.93
C LEU A 166 -3.90 -11.04 -15.43
N ARG A 167 -3.62 -10.90 -16.73
CA ARG A 167 -3.23 -9.62 -17.30
C ARG A 167 -4.41 -8.68 -17.40
N ILE A 168 -4.23 -7.48 -16.85
CA ILE A 168 -5.19 -6.40 -17.00
C ILE A 168 -4.93 -5.74 -18.35
N ALA A 169 -5.97 -5.65 -19.18
CA ALA A 169 -5.97 -4.90 -20.42
C ALA A 169 -7.13 -3.90 -20.41
N LEU A 170 -6.93 -2.74 -21.01
CA LEU A 170 -7.99 -1.78 -21.26
C LEU A 170 -8.65 -2.11 -22.59
N GLU A 171 -9.94 -2.44 -22.55
CA GLU A 171 -10.77 -2.60 -23.74
C GLU A 171 -11.17 -1.22 -24.26
N LEU A 172 -10.48 -0.77 -25.32
CA LEU A 172 -10.77 0.47 -26.01
C LEU A 172 -11.39 0.18 -27.38
N CYS A 173 -12.24 1.09 -27.89
CA CYS A 173 -12.98 0.88 -29.15
C CYS A 173 -13.74 -0.47 -29.14
N ASN A 174 -14.53 -0.69 -28.09
CA ASN A 174 -15.18 -1.96 -27.75
C ASN A 174 -16.19 -2.49 -28.79
N GLU A 175 -16.47 -1.73 -29.85
CA GLU A 175 -17.32 -2.13 -30.98
C GLU A 175 -16.84 -3.43 -31.65
N ASN A 176 -15.52 -3.71 -31.62
CA ASN A 176 -14.93 -4.88 -32.28
C ASN A 176 -14.17 -5.84 -31.35
N GLY A 177 -13.99 -5.54 -30.06
CA GLY A 177 -13.34 -6.42 -29.06
C GLY A 177 -11.88 -6.84 -29.29
N VAL A 178 -11.21 -6.35 -30.35
CA VAL A 178 -9.85 -6.78 -30.74
C VAL A 178 -8.83 -5.64 -30.57
N ARG A 179 -9.16 -4.58 -29.82
CA ARG A 179 -8.33 -3.36 -29.68
C ARG A 179 -7.88 -3.08 -28.25
N SER A 180 -7.79 -4.13 -27.45
CA SER A 180 -7.24 -4.02 -26.10
C SER A 180 -5.77 -3.60 -26.12
N ILE A 181 -5.43 -2.81 -25.10
CA ILE A 181 -4.08 -2.29 -24.85
C ILE A 181 -3.69 -2.54 -23.41
N LEU A 182 -2.39 -2.56 -23.11
CA LEU A 182 -1.93 -2.74 -21.74
C LEU A 182 -1.80 -1.37 -21.07
N PRO A 183 -2.57 -1.06 -20.01
CA PRO A 183 -2.41 0.18 -19.28
C PRO A 183 -1.01 0.28 -18.69
N PHE A 184 -0.49 1.48 -18.57
CA PHE A 184 0.75 1.72 -17.84
C PHE A 184 0.77 3.11 -17.24
N ASP A 185 1.54 3.26 -16.17
CA ASP A 185 1.75 4.53 -15.49
C ASP A 185 2.45 5.52 -16.43
N GLY A 186 1.85 6.70 -16.58
CA GLY A 186 2.24 7.72 -17.54
C GLY A 186 1.72 7.50 -18.97
N MET A 187 0.77 6.58 -19.20
CA MET A 187 0.10 6.43 -20.50
C MET A 187 -0.64 7.71 -20.90
N GLN A 188 -0.43 8.16 -22.13
CA GLN A 188 -1.14 9.29 -22.72
C GLN A 188 -2.18 8.83 -23.74
N ALA A 189 -3.10 9.74 -24.11
CA ALA A 189 -4.08 9.49 -25.17
C ALA A 189 -3.41 9.14 -26.52
N ALA A 190 -2.22 9.70 -26.80
CA ALA A 190 -1.44 9.38 -28.00
C ALA A 190 -0.94 7.93 -27.99
N ASP A 191 -0.45 7.43 -26.86
CA ASP A 191 -0.02 6.02 -26.72
C ASP A 191 -1.20 5.07 -26.98
N ALA A 192 -2.34 5.36 -26.34
CA ALA A 192 -3.56 4.59 -26.53
C ALA A 192 -4.04 4.64 -27.99
N TYR A 193 -3.99 5.81 -28.63
CA TYR A 193 -4.32 5.96 -30.04
C TYR A 193 -3.40 5.12 -30.93
N LEU A 194 -2.09 5.21 -30.76
CA LEU A 194 -1.14 4.44 -31.57
C LEU A 194 -1.34 2.93 -31.42
N TRP A 195 -1.57 2.46 -30.18
CA TRP A 195 -1.70 1.03 -29.90
C TRP A 195 -3.05 0.45 -30.34
N THR A 196 -4.13 1.23 -30.30
CA THR A 196 -5.45 0.79 -30.80
C THR A 196 -5.54 0.74 -32.34
N ARG A 197 -4.57 1.33 -33.05
CA ARG A 197 -4.49 1.35 -34.52
C ARG A 197 -3.50 0.31 -35.03
N ASN A 198 -3.45 0.14 -36.36
CA ASN A 198 -2.53 -0.77 -37.05
C ASN A 198 -2.51 -2.20 -36.47
N ARG A 199 -3.68 -2.74 -36.13
CA ARG A 199 -3.81 -4.07 -35.49
C ARG A 199 -3.34 -5.22 -36.38
N GLN A 200 -3.30 -5.00 -37.69
CA GLN A 200 -2.73 -5.91 -38.66
C GLN A 200 -1.20 -6.02 -38.57
N ASP A 201 -0.52 -5.01 -38.03
CA ASP A 201 0.93 -5.02 -37.84
C ASP A 201 1.30 -5.68 -36.51
N LEU A 202 1.32 -7.02 -36.52
CA LEU A 202 1.61 -7.82 -35.34
C LEU A 202 2.99 -7.54 -34.74
N GLN A 203 3.96 -7.14 -35.57
CA GLN A 203 5.30 -6.81 -35.09
C GLN A 203 5.27 -5.54 -34.24
N LEU A 204 4.58 -4.50 -34.71
CA LEU A 204 4.38 -3.27 -33.95
C LEU A 204 3.60 -3.53 -32.66
N GLN A 205 2.52 -4.31 -32.71
CA GLN A 205 1.73 -4.65 -31.52
C GLN A 205 2.58 -5.37 -30.45
N ASN A 206 3.42 -6.31 -30.87
CA ASN A 206 4.34 -7.01 -29.97
C ASN A 206 5.39 -6.07 -29.37
N ARG A 207 5.91 -5.11 -30.15
CA ARG A 207 6.87 -4.12 -29.63
C ARG A 207 6.24 -3.20 -28.58
N PHE A 208 4.99 -2.78 -28.74
CA PHE A 208 4.30 -2.01 -27.68
C PHE A 208 4.16 -2.82 -26.39
N LYS A 209 3.81 -4.11 -26.49
CA LYS A 209 3.77 -5.01 -25.33
C LYS A 209 5.15 -5.12 -24.67
N GLU A 210 6.20 -5.39 -25.44
CA GLU A 210 7.57 -5.54 -24.93
C GLU A 210 8.08 -4.28 -24.24
N ILE A 211 7.87 -3.10 -24.84
CA ILE A 211 8.32 -1.82 -24.27
C ILE A 211 7.60 -1.57 -22.94
N THR A 212 6.29 -1.81 -22.91
CA THR A 212 5.47 -1.66 -21.69
C THR A 212 5.96 -2.60 -20.59
N GLU A 213 6.18 -3.88 -20.90
CA GLU A 213 6.67 -4.85 -19.91
C GLU A 213 8.08 -4.56 -19.39
N LYS A 214 8.97 -4.04 -20.24
CA LYS A 214 10.34 -3.70 -19.85
C LYS A 214 10.42 -2.49 -18.94
N ARG A 215 9.40 -1.62 -18.95
CA ARG A 215 9.37 -0.38 -18.17
C ARG A 215 9.17 -0.62 -16.67
N PHE A 216 8.53 -1.73 -16.29
CA PHE A 216 8.16 -1.99 -14.91
C PHE A 216 8.78 -3.29 -14.40
N SER A 217 9.16 -3.29 -13.12
CA SER A 217 9.71 -4.49 -12.50
C SER A 217 8.67 -5.61 -12.45
N LYS A 218 9.13 -6.85 -12.67
CA LYS A 218 8.32 -8.06 -12.48
C LYS A 218 8.43 -8.63 -11.06
N THR A 219 9.26 -8.03 -10.21
CA THR A 219 9.45 -8.42 -8.80
C THR A 219 8.14 -8.32 -8.03
N ARG A 220 7.95 -9.21 -7.05
CA ARG A 220 6.81 -9.20 -6.15
C ARG A 220 7.11 -8.40 -4.89
N GLY A 221 6.07 -8.03 -4.16
CA GLY A 221 6.17 -7.50 -2.80
C GLY A 221 6.24 -5.99 -2.68
N SER A 222 5.89 -5.25 -3.74
CA SER A 222 5.71 -3.80 -3.63
C SER A 222 4.50 -3.46 -2.75
N TYR A 223 4.62 -2.43 -1.93
CA TYR A 223 3.56 -1.92 -1.06
C TYR A 223 2.74 -0.87 -1.80
N SER A 224 1.46 -0.72 -1.43
CA SER A 224 0.65 0.42 -1.87
C SER A 224 1.20 1.68 -1.23
N VAL A 225 1.17 2.79 -1.97
CA VAL A 225 1.70 4.07 -1.52
C VAL A 225 0.56 5.09 -1.46
N ILE A 226 0.53 5.86 -0.37
CA ILE A 226 -0.26 7.08 -0.25
C ILE A 226 0.74 8.21 -0.01
N GLY A 227 0.79 9.17 -0.92
CA GLY A 227 1.66 10.33 -0.83
C GLY A 227 1.26 11.29 0.29
N ASP A 228 2.05 12.34 0.45
CA ASP A 228 1.87 13.32 1.51
C ASP A 228 0.55 14.10 1.37
N ARG A 229 0.05 14.64 2.48
CA ARG A 229 -1.11 15.55 2.54
C ARG A 229 -2.37 14.97 1.89
N CYS A 230 -2.46 13.64 1.82
CA CYS A 230 -3.64 12.96 1.31
C CYS A 230 -4.74 12.93 2.36
N ILE A 231 -5.99 13.00 1.90
CA ILE A 231 -7.17 12.90 2.75
C ILE A 231 -8.09 11.83 2.21
N ILE A 232 -8.21 10.72 2.93
CA ILE A 232 -9.10 9.61 2.60
C ILE A 232 -10.07 9.40 3.74
N LYS A 233 -11.36 9.59 3.48
CA LYS A 233 -12.40 9.43 4.51
C LYS A 233 -13.63 8.68 4.06
N ASN A 234 -14.22 7.91 4.98
CA ASN A 234 -15.47 7.18 4.78
C ASN A 234 -15.43 6.31 3.52
N SER A 235 -14.36 5.53 3.32
CA SER A 235 -14.21 4.61 2.19
C SER A 235 -14.29 3.16 2.68
N GLN A 236 -14.81 2.23 1.88
CA GLN A 236 -14.93 0.84 2.33
C GLN A 236 -13.67 0.03 2.02
N ASN A 237 -13.30 -0.11 0.74
CA ASN A 237 -12.17 -0.93 0.33
C ASN A 237 -11.19 -0.14 -0.56
N ILE A 238 -9.90 -0.23 -0.26
CA ILE A 238 -8.80 0.36 -1.04
C ILE A 238 -7.76 -0.73 -1.28
N LYS A 239 -7.52 -1.12 -2.53
CA LYS A 239 -6.65 -2.27 -2.81
C LYS A 239 -5.66 -2.02 -3.93
N ASN A 240 -4.39 -2.35 -3.69
CA ASN A 240 -3.31 -2.27 -4.68
C ASN A 240 -3.22 -0.89 -5.37
N VAL A 241 -3.10 0.17 -4.58
CA VAL A 241 -3.15 1.56 -5.07
C VAL A 241 -1.80 2.25 -4.99
N ASN A 242 -1.59 3.21 -5.88
CA ASN A 242 -0.58 4.25 -5.72
C ASN A 242 -1.30 5.60 -5.81
N ILE A 243 -1.41 6.29 -4.68
CA ILE A 243 -2.13 7.55 -4.55
C ILE A 243 -1.07 8.64 -4.39
N GLY A 244 -1.00 9.55 -5.36
CA GLY A 244 -0.09 10.70 -5.31
C GLY A 244 -0.46 11.69 -4.21
N SER A 245 0.50 12.52 -3.81
CA SER A 245 0.31 13.54 -2.79
C SER A 245 -0.85 14.49 -3.09
N ASP A 246 -1.43 15.07 -2.03
CA ASP A 246 -2.52 16.05 -2.09
C ASP A 246 -3.86 15.48 -2.63
N ALA A 247 -3.97 14.15 -2.76
CA ALA A 247 -5.20 13.50 -3.20
C ALA A 247 -6.32 13.59 -2.15
N TYR A 248 -7.54 13.80 -2.61
CA TYR A 248 -8.75 13.80 -1.77
C TYR A 248 -9.74 12.74 -2.21
N ILE A 249 -10.02 11.78 -1.33
CA ILE A 249 -10.90 10.65 -1.57
C ILE A 249 -12.00 10.60 -0.49
N LYS A 250 -13.26 10.56 -0.93
CA LYS A 250 -14.42 10.57 -0.03
C LYS A 250 -15.50 9.62 -0.52
N GLY A 251 -15.98 8.74 0.36
CA GLY A 251 -17.23 8.01 0.11
C GLY A 251 -17.13 6.92 -0.94
N ILE A 252 -15.94 6.35 -1.15
CA ILE A 252 -15.74 5.32 -2.17
C ILE A 252 -16.00 3.92 -1.58
N ASN A 253 -16.82 3.12 -2.26
CA ASN A 253 -17.06 1.73 -1.85
C ASN A 253 -15.87 0.82 -2.22
N LYS A 254 -15.28 1.01 -3.40
CA LYS A 254 -14.10 0.26 -3.83
C LYS A 254 -13.22 1.12 -4.72
N LEU A 255 -11.93 1.20 -4.38
CA LEU A 255 -10.88 1.83 -5.18
C LEU A 255 -9.85 0.77 -5.60
#